data_AF-A0A226HDG9-F1
#
_entry.id   AF-A0A226HDG9-F1
#
_cell.length_a   1.000
_cell.length_b   1.000
_cell.length_c   1.000
_cell.angle_alpha   90.00
_cell.angle_beta   90.00
_cell.angle_gamma   90.00
#
_symmetry.space_group_name_H-M   'P 1'
#
loop_
_entity.id
_entity.type
_entity.pdbx_description
1 polymer ?
#
loop_
_entity_poly.entity_id
_entity_poly.type
_entity_poly.pdbx_seq_one_letter_code
_entity_poly.pdbx_strand_id
1 'polypeptide(L)'
;MDNIRFNKLQKRALIICGIFIAGMIFGYISGRYRFHEFRILYHFLWMSNYILVLFSFVCGILNAIFVSKENYNWKTKLLWGSISLLPVLSFIIMIAFVILS
;
A
#
# COMPACT_ATOMS: atom_id res chain seq x y z
N MET A 1 8.89 17.64 -21.44
CA MET A 1 8.57 17.87 -20.00
C MET A 1 8.00 16.61 -19.33
N ASP A 2 7.54 15.64 -20.10
CA ASP A 2 6.80 14.46 -19.61
C ASP A 2 7.66 13.46 -18.83
N ASN A 3 8.96 13.38 -19.15
CA ASN A 3 9.88 12.44 -18.50
C ASN A 3 10.10 12.75 -16.99
N ILE A 4 10.05 14.04 -16.61
CA ILE A 4 10.20 14.47 -15.21
C ILE A 4 8.97 14.10 -14.38
N ARG A 5 7.76 14.25 -14.96
CA ARG A 5 6.51 13.92 -14.29
C ARG A 5 6.37 12.43 -14.09
N PHE A 6 6.79 11.65 -15.08
CA PHE A 6 6.79 10.19 -15.00
C PHE A 6 7.66 9.67 -13.85
N ASN A 7 8.90 10.14 -13.76
CA ASN A 7 9.82 9.75 -12.69
C ASN A 7 9.26 10.09 -11.30
N LYS A 8 8.50 11.19 -11.17
CA LYS A 8 7.78 11.51 -9.93
C LYS A 8 6.68 10.48 -9.59
N LEU A 9 5.92 10.00 -10.58
CA LEU A 9 4.88 8.97 -10.37
C LEU A 9 5.49 7.61 -10.01
N GLN A 10 6.63 7.24 -10.61
CA GLN A 10 7.37 6.03 -10.25
C GLN A 10 7.88 6.08 -8.82
N LYS A 11 8.51 7.19 -8.42
CA LYS A 11 8.97 7.40 -7.05
C LYS A 11 7.81 7.34 -6.05
N ARG A 12 6.66 7.93 -6.39
CA ARG A 12 5.44 7.83 -5.58
C ARG A 12 4.96 6.39 -5.44
N ALA A 13 4.94 5.60 -6.51
CA ALA A 13 4.56 4.19 -6.46
C ALA A 13 5.44 3.39 -5.47
N LEU A 14 6.76 3.62 -5.50
CA LEU A 14 7.70 2.99 -4.57
C LEU A 14 7.48 3.42 -3.12
N ILE A 15 7.23 4.72 -2.88
CA ILE A 15 6.91 5.22 -1.53
C ILE A 15 5.62 4.58 -1.01
N ILE A 16 4.58 4.49 -1.85
CA ILE A 16 3.31 3.86 -1.49
C ILE A 16 3.54 2.39 -1.09
N CYS A 17 4.33 1.64 -1.87
CA CYS A 17 4.69 0.26 -1.54
C CYS A 17 5.48 0.18 -0.22
N GLY A 18 6.42 1.10 0.01
CA GLY A 18 7.18 1.15 1.26
C GLY A 18 6.29 1.40 2.47
N ILE A 19 5.33 2.32 2.36
CA ILE A 19 4.34 2.61 3.42
C ILE A 19 3.47 1.37 3.67
N PHE A 20 3.03 0.69 2.62
CA PHE A 20 2.24 -0.54 2.75
C PHE A 20 3.01 -1.63 3.51
N ILE A 21 4.28 -1.88 3.13
CA ILE A 21 5.14 -2.87 3.79
C ILE A 21 5.35 -2.48 5.27
N ALA A 22 5.60 -1.19 5.56
CA ALA A 22 5.74 -0.72 6.94
C ALA A 22 4.45 -0.95 7.77
N GLY A 23 3.28 -0.68 7.18
CA GLY A 23 1.99 -1.00 7.79
C GLY A 23 1.88 -2.49 8.13
N MET A 24 2.15 -3.37 7.17
CA MET A 24 2.13 -4.82 7.37
C MET A 24 3.08 -5.28 8.48
N ILE A 25 4.28 -4.71 8.56
CA ILE A 25 5.24 -4.98 9.65
C ILE A 25 4.65 -4.57 11.00
N PHE A 26 4.05 -3.38 11.11
CA PHE A 26 3.38 -2.97 12.34
C PHE A 26 2.21 -3.87 12.70
N GLY A 27 1.42 -4.32 11.73
CA GLY A 27 0.36 -5.30 11.94
C GLY A 27 0.90 -6.61 12.51
N TYR A 28 1.98 -7.13 11.92
CA TYR A 28 2.63 -8.36 12.39
C TYR A 28 3.18 -8.22 13.82
N ILE A 29 3.88 -7.13 14.10
CA ILE A 29 4.44 -6.84 15.43
C ILE A 29 3.29 -6.68 16.44
N SER A 30 2.21 -5.99 16.08
CA SER A 30 1.05 -5.80 16.96
C SER A 30 0.46 -7.14 17.41
N GLY A 31 0.38 -8.14 16.52
CA GLY A 31 -0.10 -9.48 16.84
C GLY A 31 0.70 -10.17 17.94
N ARG A 32 2.01 -9.93 18.02
CA ARG A 32 2.87 -10.52 19.06
C ARG A 32 2.66 -9.90 20.44
N TYR A 33 2.23 -8.64 20.49
CA TYR A 33 1.96 -7.95 21.76
C TYR A 33 0.49 -8.09 22.23
N ARG A 34 -0.36 -8.81 21.50
CA ARG A 34 -1.80 -8.96 21.79
C ARG A 34 -2.09 -9.54 23.19
N PHE A 35 -1.21 -10.42 23.70
CA PHE A 35 -1.39 -11.11 24.99
C PHE A 35 -0.42 -10.62 26.07
N HIS A 36 0.39 -9.59 25.80
CA HIS A 36 1.30 -9.01 26.77
C HIS A 36 0.64 -7.84 27.53
N GLU A 37 1.19 -7.49 28.69
CA GLU A 37 0.74 -6.36 29.53
C GLU A 37 0.82 -4.99 28.83
N PHE A 38 1.51 -4.91 27.69
CA PHE A 38 1.67 -3.70 26.87
C PHE A 38 0.46 -3.42 25.96
N ARG A 39 -0.75 -3.35 26.54
CA ARG A 39 -2.00 -3.10 25.80
C ARG A 39 -2.00 -1.77 25.05
N ILE A 40 -1.34 -0.75 25.58
CA ILE A 40 -1.19 0.57 24.93
C ILE A 40 -0.38 0.44 23.63
N LEU A 41 0.73 -0.30 23.67
CA LEU A 41 1.58 -0.52 22.50
C LEU A 41 0.84 -1.32 21.42
N TYR A 42 0.05 -2.32 21.82
CA TYR A 42 -0.84 -3.06 20.92
C TYR A 42 -1.80 -2.14 20.18
N HIS A 43 -2.58 -1.31 20.89
CA HIS A 43 -3.54 -0.41 20.26
C HIS A 43 -2.86 0.62 19.36
N PHE A 44 -1.72 1.16 19.77
CA PHE A 44 -0.97 2.10 18.95
C PHE A 44 -0.53 1.46 17.63
N LEU A 45 0.14 0.30 17.68
CA LEU A 45 0.62 -0.41 16.49
C LEU A 45 -0.53 -0.87 15.59
N TRP A 46 -1.62 -1.33 16.18
CA TRP A 46 -2.81 -1.76 15.46
C TRP A 46 -3.46 -0.58 14.70
N MET A 47 -3.65 0.56 15.36
CA MET A 47 -4.18 1.77 14.73
C MET A 47 -3.23 2.32 13.67
N SER A 48 -1.92 2.35 13.94
CA SER A 48 -0.91 2.76 12.95
C SER A 48 -0.92 1.86 11.72
N ASN A 49 -1.03 0.54 11.89
CA ASN A 49 -1.18 -0.40 10.77
C ASN A 49 -2.39 -0.04 9.90
N TYR A 50 -3.58 0.14 10.49
CA TYR A 50 -4.78 0.51 9.73
C TYR A 50 -4.60 1.81 8.95
N ILE A 51 -4.06 2.85 9.59
CA ILE A 51 -3.85 4.16 8.96
C ILE A 51 -2.88 4.02 7.77
N LEU A 52 -1.74 3.34 7.96
CA LEU A 52 -0.73 3.17 6.91
C LEU A 52 -1.27 2.34 5.74
N VAL A 53 -2.00 1.26 6.02
CA VAL A 53 -2.58 0.40 4.98
C VAL A 53 -3.66 1.16 4.20
N LEU A 54 -4.62 1.82 4.87
CA LEU A 54 -5.66 2.62 4.21
C LEU A 54 -5.04 3.76 3.39
N PHE A 55 -4.04 4.45 3.93
CA PHE A 55 -3.36 5.52 3.22
C PHE A 55 -2.66 4.98 1.96
N SER A 56 -1.95 3.85 2.06
CA SER A 56 -1.30 3.22 0.92
C SER A 56 -2.30 2.79 -0.16
N PHE A 57 -3.49 2.34 0.25
CA PHE A 57 -4.57 1.93 -0.65
C PHE A 57 -5.09 3.13 -1.46
N VAL A 58 -5.49 4.22 -0.79
CA VAL A 58 -6.00 5.43 -1.44
C VAL A 58 -4.93 6.04 -2.35
N CYS A 59 -3.70 6.17 -1.87
CA CYS A 59 -2.61 6.71 -2.67
C CYS A 59 -2.26 5.81 -3.86
N GLY A 60 -2.32 4.48 -3.69
CA GLY A 60 -2.10 3.51 -4.77
C GLY A 60 -3.09 3.66 -5.92
N ILE A 61 -4.38 3.76 -5.60
CA ILE A 61 -5.45 3.99 -6.59
C ILE A 61 -5.24 5.34 -7.30
N LEU A 62 -5.03 6.41 -6.54
CA LEU A 62 -4.79 7.73 -7.13
C LEU A 62 -3.57 7.71 -8.06
N ASN A 63 -2.45 7.10 -7.64
CA ASN A 63 -1.25 7.00 -8.47
C ASN A 63 -1.50 6.17 -9.74
N ALA A 64 -2.25 5.08 -9.65
CA ALA A 64 -2.62 4.28 -10.82
C ALA A 64 -3.47 5.08 -11.83
N ILE A 65 -4.45 5.87 -11.35
CA ILE A 65 -5.25 6.76 -12.21
C ILE A 65 -4.37 7.80 -12.90
N PHE A 66 -3.43 8.41 -12.17
CA PHE A 66 -2.49 9.39 -12.75
C PHE A 66 -1.56 8.75 -13.79
N VAL A 67 -1.02 7.55 -13.53
CA VAL A 67 -0.19 6.82 -14.49
C VAL A 67 -0.97 6.45 -15.75
N SER A 68 -2.25 6.11 -15.63
CA SER A 68 -3.11 5.79 -16.77
C SER A 68 -3.38 6.99 -17.69
N LYS A 69 -3.50 8.20 -17.11
CA LYS A 69 -3.80 9.44 -17.85
C LYS A 69 -2.61 10.00 -18.61
N GLU A 70 -1.40 9.70 -18.20
CA GLU A 70 -0.20 10.18 -18.89
C GLU A 70 -0.02 9.52 -20.26
N ASN A 71 0.75 10.11 -21.18
CA ASN A 71 0.86 9.62 -22.56
C ASN A 71 2.16 8.84 -22.84
N TYR A 72 2.41 7.79 -22.03
CA TYR A 72 3.60 6.92 -22.15
C TYR A 72 3.33 5.59 -22.86
N ASN A 73 4.41 4.86 -23.17
CA ASN A 73 4.34 3.48 -23.67
C ASN A 73 3.42 2.62 -22.82
N TRP A 74 2.51 1.89 -23.47
CA TRP A 74 1.49 1.07 -22.83
C TRP A 74 2.09 0.05 -21.84
N LYS A 75 3.22 -0.59 -22.20
CA LYS A 75 3.94 -1.55 -21.33
C LYS A 75 4.34 -0.92 -20.00
N THR A 76 4.87 0.31 -20.08
CA THR A 76 5.34 1.06 -18.93
C THR A 76 4.17 1.49 -18.04
N LYS A 77 3.06 1.96 -18.64
CA LYS A 77 1.83 2.27 -17.88
C LYS A 77 1.33 1.06 -17.11
N LEU A 78 1.30 -0.10 -17.76
CA LEU A 78 0.80 -1.34 -17.17
C LEU A 78 1.68 -1.78 -16.00
N LEU A 79 3.01 -1.73 -16.17
CA LEU A 79 3.96 -2.07 -15.11
C LEU A 79 3.80 -1.14 -13.89
N TRP A 80 3.84 0.18 -14.06
CA TRP A 80 3.77 1.11 -12.92
C TRP A 80 2.38 1.25 -12.32
N GLY A 81 1.33 1.08 -13.13
CA GLY A 81 -0.05 0.95 -12.66
C GLY A 81 -0.21 -0.29 -11.78
N SER A 82 0.30 -1.44 -12.22
CA SER A 82 0.24 -2.70 -11.45
C SER A 82 1.01 -2.61 -10.12
N ILE A 83 2.21 -2.01 -10.12
CA ILE A 83 2.98 -1.77 -8.87
C ILE A 83 2.20 -0.87 -7.92
N SER A 84 1.55 0.18 -8.41
CA SER A 84 0.77 1.09 -7.57
C SER A 84 -0.48 0.41 -6.97
N LEU A 85 -1.00 -0.62 -7.64
CA LEU A 85 -2.15 -1.41 -7.19
C LEU A 85 -1.77 -2.63 -6.33
N LEU A 86 -0.48 -2.87 -6.09
CA LEU A 86 0.00 -3.99 -5.29
C LEU A 86 -0.57 -4.00 -3.85
N PRO A 87 -0.70 -2.85 -3.15
CA PRO A 87 -1.40 -2.78 -1.86
C PRO A 87 -2.88 -3.17 -1.96
N VAL A 88 -3.55 -2.76 -3.05
CA VAL A 88 -4.97 -3.03 -3.31
C VAL A 88 -5.19 -4.54 -3.51
N LEU A 89 -4.35 -5.16 -4.36
CA LEU A 89 -4.40 -6.60 -4.60
C LEU A 89 -4.18 -7.40 -3.30
N SER A 90 -3.19 -7.00 -2.51
CA SER A 90 -2.89 -7.65 -1.23
C SER A 90 -4.06 -7.57 -0.25
N PHE A 91 -4.75 -6.43 -0.20
CA PHE A 91 -5.93 -6.25 0.63
C PHE A 91 -7.12 -7.13 0.19
N ILE A 92 -7.35 -7.24 -1.12
CA ILE A 92 -8.39 -8.12 -1.69
C ILE A 92 -8.10 -9.59 -1.32
N ILE A 93 -6.85 -10.03 -1.47
CA ILE A 93 -6.43 -11.40 -1.11
C ILE A 93 -6.68 -11.66 0.38
N MET A 94 -6.32 -10.71 1.24
CA MET A 94 -6.53 -10.84 2.69
C MET A 94 -8.01 -10.97 3.04
N ILE A 95 -8.89 -10.14 2.45
CA ILE A 95 -10.34 -10.25 2.68
C ILE A 95 -10.88 -11.58 2.16
N ALA A 96 -10.48 -12.00 0.95
CA ALA A 96 -10.92 -13.27 0.38
C ALA A 96 -10.53 -14.45 1.30
N PHE A 97 -9.32 -14.42 1.86
CA PHE A 97 -8.87 -15.44 2.80
C PHE A 97 -9.73 -15.46 4.08
N VAL A 98 -10.04 -14.30 4.65
CA VAL A 98 -10.89 -14.18 5.85
C VAL A 98 -12.32 -14.67 5.62
N ILE A 99 -12.88 -14.48 4.41
CA ILE A 99 -14.23 -14.95 4.07
C ILE A 99 -14.26 -16.47 3.85
N LEU A 100 -13.17 -17.04 3.33
CA LEU A 100 -13.08 -18.47 3.01
C LEU A 100 -12.63 -19.35 4.20
N SER A 101 -12.04 -18.75 5.24
CA SER A 101 -11.60 -19.42 6.48
C SER A 101 -12.72 -19.53 7.51
#